data_AF-A0A7X8VKZ9-F1
#
_entry.id   AF-A0A7X8VKZ9-F1
#
_cell.length_a   1.000
_cell.length_b   1.000
_cell.length_c   1.000
_cell.angle_alpha   90.00
_cell.angle_beta   90.00
_cell.angle_gamma   90.00
#
_symmetry.space_group_name_H-M   'P 1'
#
loop_
_entity.id
_entity.type
_entity.pdbx_description
1 polymer ?
#
loop_
_entity_poly.entity_id
_entity_poly.type
_entity_poly.pdbx_seq_one_letter_code
_entity_poly.pdbx_strand_id
1 'polypeptide(L)'
;NNCVIGSAVGAEPPGLKVEVLSNATGAINISNAAGEVDGKTLHTTLMAMLNSNLAAVTDVADWGKAVADKAALQGSNLIESALNARAGA
;
A
#
# COMPACT_ATOMS: atom_id res chain seq x y z
N ASN A 1 4.19 9.31 -2.30
CA ASN A 1 3.01 9.29 -3.21
C ASN A 1 3.30 9.01 -4.69
N ASN A 2 4.53 9.20 -5.24
CA ASN A 2 4.80 8.89 -6.66
C ASN A 2 5.63 7.62 -6.87
N CYS A 3 6.88 7.58 -6.37
CA CYS A 3 7.81 6.51 -6.73
C CYS A 3 7.36 5.13 -6.23
N VAL A 4 6.83 5.04 -5.01
CA VAL A 4 6.37 3.77 -4.43
C VAL A 4 5.25 3.13 -5.26
N ILE A 5 4.22 3.89 -5.64
CA ILE A 5 3.13 3.36 -6.47
C ILE A 5 3.62 3.04 -7.88
N GLY A 6 4.48 3.88 -8.46
CA GLY A 6 5.08 3.61 -9.77
C GLY A 6 5.88 2.30 -9.79
N SER A 7 6.71 2.06 -8.77
CA SER A 7 7.45 0.82 -8.63
C SER A 7 6.55 -0.39 -8.39
N ALA A 8 5.51 -0.26 -7.55
CA ALA A 8 4.58 -1.36 -7.30
C ALA A 8 3.81 -1.78 -8.56
N VAL A 9 3.33 -0.80 -9.34
CA VAL A 9 2.69 -1.07 -10.64
C VAL A 9 3.69 -1.67 -11.62
N GLY A 10 4.91 -1.14 -11.70
CA GLY A 10 5.95 -1.64 -12.60
C GLY A 10 6.43 -3.07 -12.28
N ALA A 11 6.22 -3.53 -11.04
CA ALA A 11 6.54 -4.88 -10.60
C ALA A 11 5.48 -5.93 -11.00
N GLU A 12 4.27 -5.51 -11.38
CA GLU A 12 3.18 -6.41 -11.75
C GLU A 12 3.43 -7.16 -13.07
N PRO A 13 3.78 -6.51 -14.21
CA PRO A 13 4.05 -7.21 -15.46
C PRO A 13 5.14 -8.29 -15.39
N PRO A 14 6.27 -8.11 -14.65
CA PRO A 14 7.26 -9.17 -14.48
C PRO A 14 6.86 -10.23 -13.43
N GLY A 15 5.69 -10.13 -12.80
CA GLY A 15 5.19 -11.11 -11.83
C GLY A 15 5.87 -11.05 -10.45
N LEU A 16 6.46 -9.91 -10.09
CA LEU A 16 7.12 -9.74 -8.80
C LEU A 16 6.09 -9.47 -7.70
N LYS A 17 6.28 -10.10 -6.54
CA LYS A 17 5.52 -9.75 -5.33
C LYS A 17 6.18 -8.54 -4.66
N VAL A 18 5.35 -7.60 -4.22
CA VAL A 18 5.79 -6.34 -3.63
C VAL A 18 5.35 -6.28 -2.18
N GLU A 19 6.25 -5.83 -1.32
CA GLU A 19 5.98 -5.53 0.09
C GLU A 19 6.23 -4.03 0.31
N VAL A 20 5.31 -3.34 0.97
CA VAL A 20 5.44 -1.90 1.26
C VAL A 20 5.34 -1.66 2.76
N LEU A 21 6.35 -0.98 3.30
CA LEU A 21 6.44 -0.64 4.73
C LEU A 21 5.78 0.72 4.99
N SER A 22 4.59 0.68 5.58
CA SER A 22 3.70 1.83 5.78
C SER A 22 4.29 2.94 6.65
N ASN A 23 5.17 2.59 7.60
CA ASN A 23 5.86 3.53 8.49
C ASN A 23 7.32 3.79 8.09
N ALA A 24 7.75 3.32 6.92
CA ALA A 24 9.06 3.62 6.31
C ALA A 24 8.90 4.21 4.90
N THR A 25 7.73 4.76 4.59
CA THR A 25 7.42 5.48 3.36
C THR A 25 6.53 6.70 3.69
N GLY A 26 6.25 7.55 2.70
CA GLY A 26 5.44 8.74 2.95
C GLY A 26 4.85 9.41 1.71
N ALA A 27 4.06 10.45 1.98
CA ALA A 27 3.52 11.38 1.02
C ALA A 27 3.66 12.82 1.53
N ILE A 28 3.62 13.76 0.58
CA ILE A 28 3.63 15.21 0.85
C ILE A 28 2.24 15.78 0.59
N ASN A 29 1.97 16.97 1.12
CA ASN A 29 0.79 17.75 0.75
C ASN A 29 0.84 18.07 -0.75
N ILE A 30 -0.32 18.01 -1.41
CA ILE A 30 -0.48 18.40 -2.82
C ILE A 30 -1.53 19.49 -2.89
N SER A 31 -1.27 20.54 -3.67
CA SER A 31 -2.26 21.53 -4.08
C SER A 31 -1.91 22.01 -5.50
N ASN A 32 -2.84 21.87 -6.43
CA ASN A 32 -2.71 22.29 -7.83
C ASN A 32 -4.10 22.46 -8.47
N ALA A 33 -4.16 22.69 -9.79
CA ALA A 33 -5.42 22.94 -10.51
C ALA A 33 -6.43 21.78 -10.45
N ALA A 34 -6.01 20.55 -10.10
CA ALA A 34 -6.89 19.40 -9.94
C ALA A 34 -7.42 19.23 -8.49
N GLY A 35 -6.97 20.04 -7.53
CA GLY A 35 -7.41 20.02 -6.14
C GLY A 35 -6.27 19.99 -5.13
N GLU A 36 -6.62 19.68 -3.87
CA GLU A 36 -5.69 19.62 -2.75
C GLU A 36 -5.95 18.41 -1.83
N VAL A 37 -4.88 17.90 -1.22
CA VAL A 37 -4.92 16.82 -0.23
C VAL A 37 -3.71 16.91 0.69
N ASP A 38 -3.91 16.68 1.99
CA ASP A 38 -2.81 16.60 2.94
C ASP A 38 -2.03 15.28 2.81
N GLY A 39 -0.77 15.30 3.21
CA GLY A 39 0.14 14.17 3.06
C GLY A 39 -0.29 12.94 3.87
N LYS A 40 -0.96 13.11 5.01
CA LYS A 40 -1.42 11.98 5.83
C LYS A 40 -2.56 11.26 5.13
N THR A 41 -3.58 11.98 4.69
CA THR A 41 -4.72 11.46 3.95
C THR A 41 -4.25 10.75 2.68
N LEU A 42 -3.38 11.38 1.89
CA LEU A 42 -2.83 10.78 0.69
C LEU A 42 -2.03 9.50 1.00
N HIS A 43 -1.18 9.51 2.03
CA HIS A 43 -0.40 8.35 2.42
C HIS A 43 -1.28 7.17 2.83
N THR A 44 -2.26 7.39 3.72
CA THR A 44 -3.12 6.30 4.21
C THR A 44 -4.02 5.75 3.11
N THR A 45 -4.52 6.60 2.21
CA THR A 45 -5.27 6.16 1.02
C THR A 45 -4.42 5.29 0.11
N LEU A 46 -3.16 5.69 -0.15
CA LEU A 46 -2.24 4.89 -0.96
C LEU A 46 -1.90 3.55 -0.29
N MET A 47 -1.73 3.49 1.03
CA MET A 47 -1.47 2.23 1.73
C MET A 47 -2.64 1.26 1.60
N ALA A 48 -3.88 1.73 1.77
CA ALA A 48 -5.07 0.90 1.58
C ALA A 48 -5.21 0.43 0.12
N MET A 49 -5.01 1.33 -0.84
CA MET A 49 -5.06 1.01 -2.27
C MET A 49 -3.99 -0.01 -2.67
N LEU A 50 -2.74 0.16 -2.23
CA LEU A 50 -1.66 -0.79 -2.51
C LEU A 50 -1.98 -2.17 -1.91
N ASN A 51 -2.44 -2.23 -0.66
CA ASN A 51 -2.79 -3.50 -0.01
C ASN A 51 -3.95 -4.25 -0.65
N SER A 52 -4.79 -3.54 -1.41
CA SER A 52 -5.95 -4.14 -2.08
C SER A 52 -5.60 -4.97 -3.31
N ASN A 53 -4.39 -4.84 -3.88
CA ASN A 53 -4.04 -5.59 -5.10
C ASN A 53 -2.54 -5.58 -5.47
N LEU A 54 -1.82 -4.50 -5.18
CA LEU A 54 -0.50 -4.25 -5.78
C LEU A 54 0.68 -4.55 -4.84
N ALA A 55 0.45 -4.66 -3.54
CA ALA A 55 1.47 -5.01 -2.56
C ALA A 55 0.86 -5.67 -1.32
N ALA A 56 1.67 -6.39 -0.55
CA ALA A 56 1.39 -6.64 0.86
C ALA A 56 1.89 -5.44 1.67
N VAL A 57 0.99 -4.74 2.36
CA VAL A 57 1.34 -3.57 3.16
C VAL A 57 1.42 -3.97 4.64
N THR A 58 2.53 -3.63 5.29
CA THR A 58 2.76 -3.90 6.71
C THR A 58 3.58 -2.78 7.35
N ASP A 59 3.95 -2.89 8.62
CA ASP A 59 4.94 -2.01 9.26
C ASP A 59 6.33 -2.67 9.31
N VAL A 60 7.38 -1.87 9.58
CA VAL A 60 8.77 -2.35 9.66
C VAL A 60 8.95 -3.48 10.69
N ALA A 61 8.22 -3.45 11.80
CA ALA A 61 8.39 -4.42 12.88
C ALA A 61 7.80 -5.78 12.48
N ASP A 62 6.62 -5.81 11.89
CA ASP A 62 5.98 -7.05 11.41
C ASP A 62 6.67 -7.61 10.17
N TRP A 63 7.16 -6.74 9.28
CA TRP A 63 8.05 -7.17 8.20
C TRP A 63 9.32 -7.84 8.73
N GLY A 64 9.96 -7.25 9.75
CA GLY A 64 11.16 -7.83 10.36
C GLY A 64 10.91 -9.22 10.96
N LYS A 65 9.74 -9.45 11.57
CA LYS A 65 9.32 -10.78 12.04
C LYS A 65 9.15 -11.76 10.87
N ALA A 66 8.40 -11.36 9.84
CA ALA A 66 8.16 -12.21 8.67
C ALA A 66 9.48 -12.64 7.99
N VAL A 67 10.45 -11.74 7.88
CA VAL A 67 11.80 -12.04 7.38
C VAL A 67 12.52 -13.06 8.26
N ALA A 68 12.51 -12.88 9.58
CA ALA A 68 13.15 -13.80 10.52
C ALA A 68 12.53 -15.20 10.47
N ASP A 69 11.20 -15.26 10.32
CA ASP A 69 10.42 -16.49 10.28
C ASP A 69 10.39 -17.14 8.88
N LYS A 70 10.98 -16.48 7.87
CA LYS A 70 10.92 -16.88 6.45
C LYS A 70 9.47 -17.07 5.97
N ALA A 71 8.57 -16.24 6.47
CA ALA A 71 7.15 -16.26 6.14
C ALA A 71 6.84 -15.17 5.11
N ALA A 72 6.04 -15.51 4.09
CA ALA A 72 5.57 -14.55 3.12
C ALA A 72 4.44 -13.69 3.72
N LEU A 73 4.54 -12.37 3.57
CA LEU A 73 3.45 -11.47 3.90
C LEU A 73 2.27 -11.67 2.93
N GLN A 74 1.06 -11.68 3.49
CA GLN A 74 -0.17 -11.79 2.70
C GLN A 74 -0.75 -10.39 2.46
N GLY A 75 -0.89 -10.01 1.19
CA GLY A 75 -1.70 -8.86 0.80
C GLY A 75 -3.19 -9.24 0.75
N SER A 76 -4.06 -8.24 0.66
CA SER A 76 -5.48 -8.48 0.37
C SER A 76 -5.73 -8.53 -1.13
N ASN A 77 -6.99 -8.57 -1.52
CA ASN A 77 -7.44 -8.49 -2.91
C ASN A 77 -8.63 -7.52 -3.04
N LEU A 78 -8.96 -7.17 -4.29
CA LEU A 78 -10.01 -6.20 -4.60
C LEU A 78 -11.39 -6.64 -4.10
N ILE A 79 -11.68 -7.95 -4.15
CA ILE A 79 -12.97 -8.51 -3.74
C ILE A 79 -13.14 -8.37 -2.22
N GLU A 80 -12.18 -8.86 -1.44
CA GLU A 80 -12.17 -8.73 0.02
C GLU A 80 -12.22 -7.27 0.45
N SER A 81 -11.42 -6.40 -0.19
CA SER A 81 -11.38 -4.97 0.12
C SER A 81 -12.75 -4.32 -0.09
N ALA A 82 -13.42 -4.62 -1.20
CA ALA A 82 -14.75 -4.09 -1.50
C ALA A 82 -15.84 -4.63 -0.56
N LEU A 83 -15.79 -5.93 -0.23
CA LEU A 83 -16.73 -6.55 0.70
C LEU A 83 -16.60 -5.97 2.11
N ASN A 84 -15.38 -5.80 2.60
CA ASN A 84 -15.10 -5.22 3.92
C ASN A 84 -15.58 -3.76 3.99
N ALA A 85 -15.33 -2.97 2.94
CA ALA A 85 -15.80 -1.59 2.86
C ALA A 85 -17.34 -1.50 2.90
N ARG A 86 -18.04 -2.40 2.19
CA ARG A 86 -19.52 -2.43 2.19
C ARG A 86 -20.09 -2.87 3.54
N ALA A 87 -19.42 -3.77 4.25
CA ALA A 87 -19.88 -4.27 5.55
C ALA A 87 -19.63 -3.28 6.70
N GLY A 88 -18.66 -2.37 6.55
CA GLY A 88 -18.33 -1.33 7.51
C GLY A 88 -18.99 0.03 7.25
N ALA A 89 -19.79 0.15 6.19
CA ALA A 89 -20.57 1.34 5.84
C ALA A 89 -22.00 1.27 6.39
#